data_AF-A0A7X6Q8L7-F1
#
_entry.id   AF-A0A7X6Q8L7-F1
#
_cell.length_a   1.000
_cell.length_b   1.000
_cell.length_c   1.000
_cell.angle_alpha   90.00
_cell.angle_beta   90.00
_cell.angle_gamma   90.00
#
_symmetry.space_group_name_H-M   'P 1'
#
loop_
_entity.id
_entity.type
_entity.pdbx_description
1 polymer ?
#
loop_
_entity_poly.entity_id
_entity_poly.type
_entity_poly.pdbx_seq_one_letter_code
_entity_poly.pdbx_strand_id
1 'polypeptide(L)' 'MSYEKDIERMEEITQKLKSDETPLKEAIALFEEGVTLAKRVEKELTEVERKVEILLGEDEESLAPFGEESDE' A
#
# COMPACT_ATOMS: atom_id res chain seq x y z
N MET A 1 -2.37 -4.08 -13.10
CA MET A 1 -1.73 -4.95 -12.09
C MET A 1 -2.82 -5.28 -11.06
N SER A 2 -2.71 -6.39 -10.33
CA SER A 2 -3.67 -6.72 -9.27
C SER A 2 -3.06 -6.42 -7.91
N TYR A 3 -3.89 -6.16 -6.90
CA TYR A 3 -3.48 -5.97 -5.52
C TYR A 3 -2.44 -7.02 -5.06
N GLU A 4 -2.69 -8.30 -5.31
CA GLU A 4 -1.80 -9.39 -4.88
C GLU A 4 -0.42 -9.29 -5.54
N LYS A 5 -0.37 -8.89 -6.82
CA LYS A 5 0.91 -8.68 -7.53
C LYS A 5 1.66 -7.48 -6.99
N ASP A 6 0.94 -6.45 -6.56
CA ASP A 6 1.55 -5.25 -6.00
C ASP A 6 2.12 -5.53 -4.60
N ILE A 7 1.45 -6.37 -3.81
CA ILE A 7 1.97 -6.89 -2.54
C ILE A 7 3.19 -7.80 -2.76
N GLU A 8 3.11 -8.77 -3.67
CA GLU A 8 4.24 -9.64 -4.01
C GLU A 8 5.47 -8.82 -4.42
N ARG A 9 5.26 -7.78 -5.25
CA ARG A 9 6.33 -6.87 -5.66
C ARG A 9 6.90 -6.06 -4.50
N MET A 10 6.05 -5.60 -3.58
CA MET A 10 6.50 -4.89 -2.37
C MET A 10 7.40 -5.77 -1.49
N GLU A 11 7.07 -7.05 -1.36
CA GLU A 11 7.89 -8.01 -0.62
C GLU A 11 9.27 -8.20 -1.29
N GLU A 12 9.31 -8.36 -2.62
CA GLU A 12 10.57 -8.45 -3.38
C GLU A 12 11.44 -7.20 -3.18
N ILE A 13 10.85 -6.01 -3.27
CA ILE A 13 11.55 -4.74 -3.06
C ILE A 13 12.13 -4.70 -1.65
N THR A 14 11.32 -5.06 -0.64
CA THR A 14 11.75 -5.09 0.77
C THR A 14 12.90 -6.07 0.99
N GLN A 15 12.86 -7.25 0.36
CA GLN A 15 13.94 -8.23 0.44
C GLN A 15 15.23 -7.69 -0.18
N LYS A 16 15.14 -7.06 -1.35
CA LYS A 16 16.31 -6.46 -2.03
C LYS A 16 16.90 -5.31 -1.22
N LEU A 17 16.08 -4.42 -0.68
CA LEU A 17 16.55 -3.30 0.15
C LEU A 17 17.22 -3.75 1.45
N LYS A 18 16.87 -4.94 1.97
CA LYS A 18 17.53 -5.55 3.14
C LYS A 18 18.85 -6.24 2.83
N SER A 19 19.18 -6.45 1.55
CA SER A 19 20.43 -7.05 1.14
C SER A 19 21.56 -6.03 1.13
N ASP A 20 22.68 -6.36 1.78
CA ASP A 20 23.91 -5.55 1.77
C ASP A 20 24.57 -5.49 0.39
N GLU A 21 24.15 -6.35 -0.55
CA GLU A 21 24.67 -6.39 -1.91
C GLU A 21 23.99 -5.39 -2.86
N THR A 22 22.92 -4.72 -2.41
CA THR A 22 22.16 -3.78 -3.25
C THR A 22 22.92 -2.45 -3.41
N PRO A 23 23.36 -2.09 -4.63
CA PRO A 23 24.05 -0.83 -4.85
C PRO A 23 23.15 0.36 -4.54
N LEU A 24 23.71 1.44 -3.99
CA LEU A 24 22.95 2.65 -3.59
C LEU A 24 22.01 3.17 -4.68
N LYS A 25 22.47 3.21 -5.94
CA LYS A 25 21.66 3.67 -7.06
C LYS A 25 20.43 2.79 -7.30
N GLU A 26 20.58 1.48 -7.13
CA GLU A 26 19.49 0.52 -7.23
C GLU A 26 18.55 0.63 -6.03
N ALA A 27 19.10 0.80 -4.81
CA ALA A 27 18.31 1.01 -3.62
C ALA A 27 17.38 2.25 -3.73
N ILE A 28 17.87 3.36 -4.29
CA ILE A 28 17.06 4.55 -4.53
C ILE A 28 15.92 4.25 -5.51
N ALA A 29 16.19 3.56 -6.61
CA ALA A 29 15.17 3.19 -7.59
C ALA A 29 14.10 2.25 -7.00
N LEU A 30 14.54 1.25 -6.23
CA LEU A 30 13.65 0.32 -5.52
C LEU A 30 12.79 1.04 -4.48
N PHE A 31 13.35 2.03 -3.79
CA PHE A 31 12.61 2.85 -2.83
C PHE A 31 11.53 3.69 -3.52
N GLU A 32 11.85 4.38 -4.62
CA GLU A 32 10.88 5.14 -5.41
C GLU A 32 9.75 4.26 -5.94
N GLU A 33 10.09 3.06 -6.40
CA GLU A 33 9.13 2.04 -6.84
C GLU A 33 8.23 1.62 -5.66
N GLY A 34 8.82 1.32 -4.50
CA GLY A 34 8.10 0.95 -3.28
C GLY A 34 7.13 2.02 -2.81
N VAL A 35 7.53 3.30 -2.81
CA VAL A 35 6.63 4.42 -2.45
C VAL A 35 5.45 4.51 -3.42
N THR A 36 5.70 4.31 -4.71
CA THR A 36 4.64 4.35 -5.73
C THR A 36 3.67 3.18 -5.57
N LEU A 37 4.19 1.98 -5.29
CA LEU A 37 3.41 0.79 -4.98
C LEU A 37 2.53 1.00 -3.74
N ALA A 38 3.09 1.54 -2.66
CA ALA A 38 2.38 1.75 -1.39
C ALA A 38 1.16 2.66 -1.58
N LYS A 39 1.34 3.80 -2.26
CA LYS A 39 0.24 4.74 -2.56
C LYS A 39 -0.87 4.11 -3.39
N ARG A 40 -0.52 3.21 -4.31
CA ARG A 40 -1.51 2.51 -5.14
C ARG A 40 -2.29 1.48 -4.34
N VAL A 41 -1.61 0.68 -3.53
CA VAL A 41 -2.22 -0.32 -2.64
C VAL A 41 -3.17 0.36 -1.67
N GLU A 42 -2.75 1.45 -1.04
CA GLU A 42 -3.58 2.29 -0.17
C GLU A 42 -4.84 2.75 -0.90
N LYS A 43 -4.69 3.35 -2.09
CA LYS A 43 -5.82 3.81 -2.89
C LYS A 43 -6.81 2.68 -3.23
N GLU A 44 -6.31 1.52 -3.63
CA GLU A 44 -7.15 0.37 -3.97
C GLU A 44 -7.92 -0.13 -2.74
N LEU A 45 -7.29 -0.16 -1.56
CA LEU A 45 -7.96 -0.51 -0.30
C LEU A 45 -9.07 0.49 0.04
N THR A 46 -8.80 1.80 -0.03
CA THR A 46 -9.82 2.83 0.20
C THR A 46 -11.00 2.71 -0.76
N GLU A 47 -10.74 2.40 -2.04
CA GLU A 47 -11.81 2.19 -3.02
C GLU A 47 -12.65 0.93 -2.72
N VAL A 48 -12.05 -0.12 -2.15
CA VAL A 48 -12.76 -1.34 -1.74
C VAL A 48 -13.57 -1.09 -0.48
N GLU A 49 -12.98 -0.43 0.51
CA GLU A 49 -13.64 -0.03 1.76
C GLU A 49 -14.91 0.78 1.47
N ARG A 50 -14.80 1.82 0.64
CA ARG A 50 -15.96 2.63 0.22
C ARG A 50 -17.06 1.81 -0.47
N LYS A 51 -16.68 0.82 -1.27
CA LYS A 51 -17.68 -0.07 -1.91
C LYS A 51 -18.39 -0.93 -0.87
N VAL A 52 -17.68 -1.39 0.17
CA VAL A 52 -18.27 -2.15 1.26
C VAL A 52 -19.23 -1.28 2.07
N GLU A 53 -18.87 -0.03 2.39
CA GLU A 53 -19.75 0.93 3.09
C GLU A 53 -21.08 1.12 2.36
N ILE A 54 -21.03 1.39 1.05
CA ILE A 54 -22.21 1.57 0.22
C ILE A 54 -23.10 0.32 0.25
N LEU A 55 -22.51 -0.88 0.31
CA LEU A 55 -23.25 -2.15 0.37
C LEU A 55 -23.86 -2.42 1.75
N LEU A 56 -23.19 -1.99 2.83
CA LEU A 56 -23.68 -2.12 4.20
C LEU A 56 -24.73 -1.06 4.56
N GLY A 57 -24.83 0.01 3.76
CA GLY A 57 -25.75 1.13 4.01
C GLY A 57 -25.30 2.00 5.18
N GLU A 58 -24.00 2.01 5.48
CA GLU A 58 -23.37 2.88 6.46
C GLU A 58 -23.01 4.22 5.80
N ASP A 59 -23.26 5.34 6.47
CA ASP A 59 -22.91 6.67 5.98
C ASP A 59 -21.37 6.88 6.01
N GLU A 60 -20.86 7.68 5.05
CA GLU A 60 -19.43 7.96 4.75
C GLU A 60 -18.61 8.50 5.95
N GLU A 61 -19.25 8.76 7.10
CA GLU A 61 -18.65 9.38 8.29
C GLU A 61 -18.19 8.35 9.35
N SER A 62 -18.41 7.06 9.14
CA SER A 62 -18.26 6.05 10.21
C SER A 62 -16.94 5.26 10.24
N LEU A 63 -16.13 5.28 9.18
CA LEU A 63 -14.86 4.55 9.12
C LEU A 63 -13.73 5.47 8.65
N ALA A 64 -12.65 5.53 9.44
CA ALA A 64 -11.46 6.28 9.06
C ALA A 64 -10.71 5.53 7.94
N PRO A 65 -10.07 6.25 6.99
CA PRO A 65 -9.33 5.60 5.92
C PRO A 65 -8.31 4.60 6.45
N PHE A 66 -8.17 3.48 5.74
CA PHE A 66 -7.25 2.40 6.09
C PHE A 66 -5.83 2.91 6.43
N GLY A 67 -5.46 2.86 7.71
CA GLY A 67 -4.18 3.37 8.22
C GLY A 67 -4.27 4.61 9.12
N GLU A 68 -5.44 5.25 9.21
CA GLU A 68 -5.78 6.20 10.28
C GLU A 68 -6.38 5.43 11.47
N GLU A 69 -5.61 4.51 12.07
CA GLU A 69 -5.86 4.23 13.49
C GLU A 69 -5.44 5.50 14.25
N SER A 70 -6.39 6.07 14.98
CA SER A 70 -6.12 7.16 15.91
C SER A 70 -5.04 6.69 16.87
N ASP A 71 -3.84 7.26 16.77
CA ASP A 71 -2.92 7.32 17.91
C ASP A 71 -3.59 8.22 18.97
N GLU A 72 -4.66 7.73 19.61
CA GLU A 72 -5.23 8.10 20.93
C GLU A 72 -6.58 7.41 21.21
#